data_AF-A0A9P5HC40-F1
#
_entry.id   AF-A0A9P5HC40-F1
#
_cell.length_a   1.000
_cell.length_b   1.000
_cell.length_c   1.000
_cell.angle_alpha   90.00
_cell.angle_beta   90.00
_cell.angle_gamma   90.00
#
_symmetry.space_group_name_H-M   'P 1'
#
loop_
_entity.id
_entity.type
_entity.pdbx_description
1 polymer ?
#
loop_
_entity_poly.entity_id
_entity_poly.type
_entity_poly.pdbx_seq_one_letter_code
_entity_poly.pdbx_strand_id
1 'polypeptide(L)'
;MGKTGDDLEDLGIAPSQIGEVHDDPANAHDAVFGEINGDGPNYRDVGWLGTSALMMKTQIGLGVLSIPAAFDTLGIVPGVIIMCIIAAITTWSDYMVGIFKLRHPQVYGIDDAGGLMFGRVGREFFGIAFCLFWIFVAGSGMLSVSIGLNALSLHGACTAVFVAVAAVAGFCLASIRTLSQISWLAWVGLVCILTAIFTVTIAVGVQDRPAAAPQTGDWASDFKITNNPSFTDAMTAISSLVFAYAGTPAFFSIAAEMRDPRHYTRSLLICQGVVTGTYIIIGCVVYYFCGSYVASPALGSAGATVKRICYGLALPGLLVTTTLVIHLPGKYIFLRILRGSKHLTSNSMIHWGTWLGCTFSVAVVSYVIASGIPVFGGLVSLIGAFLGTLMSFQPMGLHL
;
A
#
# COMPACT_ATOMS: atom_id res chain seq x y z
N MET A 1 -22.19 51.64 -49.08
CA MET A 1 -21.35 51.74 -47.85
C MET A 1 -21.49 50.38 -47.16
N GLY A 2 -20.59 49.42 -47.38
CA GLY A 2 -19.20 49.33 -46.86
C GLY A 2 -19.25 48.57 -45.53
N LYS A 3 -18.51 47.51 -45.22
CA LYS A 3 -17.27 46.92 -45.77
C LYS A 3 -17.25 45.43 -45.42
N THR A 4 -16.58 44.65 -46.27
CA THR A 4 -15.99 43.34 -46.00
C THR A 4 -14.71 43.46 -45.17
N GLY A 5 -14.49 42.50 -44.26
CA GLY A 5 -13.18 42.14 -43.71
C GLY A 5 -12.95 42.59 -42.27
N ASP A 6 -13.19 41.71 -41.28
CA ASP A 6 -12.43 41.59 -40.02
C ASP A 6 -12.90 40.46 -39.06
N ASP A 7 -13.41 39.33 -39.56
CA ASP A 7 -13.95 38.25 -38.68
C ASP A 7 -13.01 37.02 -38.54
N LEU A 8 -11.68 37.21 -38.47
CA LEU A 8 -10.73 36.10 -38.27
C LEU A 8 -9.62 36.33 -37.23
N GLU A 9 -9.70 37.39 -36.41
CA GLU A 9 -8.69 37.68 -35.37
C GLU A 9 -9.23 37.68 -33.93
N ASP A 10 -10.22 36.85 -33.60
CA ASP A 10 -10.69 36.71 -32.20
C ASP A 10 -10.70 35.25 -31.69
N LEU A 11 -9.69 34.47 -32.06
CA LEU A 11 -9.31 33.28 -31.31
C LEU A 11 -8.33 33.67 -30.20
N GLY A 12 -8.85 34.40 -29.21
CA GLY A 12 -8.17 34.64 -27.95
C GLY A 12 -7.73 33.30 -27.35
N ILE A 13 -6.42 33.18 -27.13
CA ILE A 13 -5.79 32.08 -26.40
C ILE A 13 -6.52 31.92 -25.08
N ALA A 14 -7.18 30.78 -24.86
CA ALA A 14 -7.76 30.46 -23.56
C ALA A 14 -6.63 30.54 -22.52
N PRO A 15 -6.72 31.44 -21.51
CA PRO A 15 -5.70 31.48 -20.48
C PRO A 15 -5.72 30.12 -19.77
N SER A 16 -4.59 29.43 -19.80
CA SER A 16 -4.38 28.27 -18.93
C SER A 16 -4.65 28.74 -17.51
N GLN A 17 -5.74 28.30 -16.89
CA GLN A 17 -5.99 28.55 -15.48
C GLN A 17 -4.99 27.74 -14.65
N ILE A 18 -3.74 28.20 -14.63
CA ILE A 18 -2.78 27.97 -13.55
C ILE A 18 -3.23 28.91 -12.42
N GLY A 19 -4.43 28.65 -11.89
CA GLY A 19 -4.95 29.39 -10.74
C GLY A 19 -4.40 28.75 -9.49
N GLU A 20 -3.54 29.46 -8.76
CA GLU A 20 -3.27 29.17 -7.35
C GLU A 20 -4.61 28.97 -6.63
N VAL A 21 -4.74 27.84 -5.94
CA VAL A 21 -5.83 27.68 -4.97
C VAL A 21 -5.45 28.59 -3.81
N HIS A 22 -5.93 29.84 -3.86
CA HIS A 22 -6.06 30.61 -2.64
C HIS A 22 -6.97 29.79 -1.71
N ASP A 23 -6.49 29.49 -0.51
CA ASP A 23 -7.34 29.11 0.62
C ASP A 23 -8.27 30.30 0.89
N ASP A 24 -9.35 30.39 0.13
CA ASP A 24 -10.42 31.33 0.35
C ASP A 24 -11.16 30.86 1.60
N PRO A 25 -11.17 31.64 2.70
CA PRO A 25 -11.92 31.32 3.92
C PRO A 25 -13.43 31.14 3.68
N ALA A 26 -13.92 31.50 2.48
CA ALA A 26 -15.31 31.35 2.07
C ALA A 26 -15.71 29.94 1.58
N ASN A 27 -14.76 29.02 1.32
CA ASN A 27 -15.08 27.63 0.94
C ASN A 27 -15.02 26.68 2.15
N ALA A 28 -15.95 26.89 3.10
CA ALA A 28 -16.08 26.04 4.29
C ALA A 28 -16.60 24.63 4.00
N HIS A 29 -16.93 24.26 2.75
CA HIS A 29 -17.60 23.01 2.39
C HIS A 29 -16.77 22.14 1.42
N ASP A 30 -16.21 21.04 1.92
CA ASP A 30 -15.50 20.04 1.12
C ASP A 30 -16.47 18.99 0.53
N ALA A 31 -16.22 18.57 -0.71
CA ALA A 31 -17.10 17.66 -1.44
C ALA A 31 -17.18 16.24 -0.83
N VAL A 32 -16.20 15.84 -0.03
CA VAL A 32 -16.15 14.55 0.67
C VAL A 32 -16.52 14.70 2.14
N PHE A 33 -15.91 15.70 2.82
CA PHE A 33 -15.97 15.84 4.27
C PHE A 33 -17.05 16.81 4.76
N GLY A 34 -17.71 17.55 3.86
CA GLY A 34 -18.74 18.54 4.20
C GLY A 34 -18.15 19.78 4.85
N GLU A 35 -18.86 20.38 5.79
CA GLU A 35 -18.41 21.59 6.49
C GLU A 35 -17.15 21.35 7.34
N ILE A 36 -16.06 22.04 7.00
CA ILE A 36 -14.80 22.02 7.73
C ILE A 36 -14.88 23.09 8.83
N ASN A 37 -15.16 22.64 10.06
CA ASN A 37 -15.15 23.49 11.24
C ASN A 37 -13.71 23.62 11.80
N GLY A 38 -13.32 24.81 12.24
CA GLY A 38 -11.97 25.09 12.75
C GLY A 38 -11.55 24.27 13.98
N ASP A 39 -12.52 23.76 14.76
CA ASP A 39 -12.27 22.90 15.93
C ASP A 39 -12.16 21.40 15.57
N GLY A 40 -12.45 21.03 14.32
CA GLY A 40 -12.49 19.64 13.83
C GLY A 40 -11.18 19.12 13.25
N PRO A 41 -11.06 17.80 12.97
CA PRO A 41 -9.92 17.27 12.23
C PRO A 41 -9.92 17.80 10.79
N ASN A 42 -8.81 18.40 10.35
CA ASN A 42 -8.59 18.72 8.94
C ASN A 42 -8.11 17.47 8.19
N TYR A 43 -9.00 16.89 7.38
CA TYR A 43 -8.68 15.70 6.59
C TYR A 43 -7.94 16.03 5.28
N ARG A 44 -8.06 17.25 4.75
CA ARG A 44 -7.48 17.66 3.46
C ARG A 44 -6.15 18.40 3.64
N ASP A 45 -5.23 17.75 4.33
CA ASP A 45 -3.98 18.38 4.76
C ASP A 45 -2.71 17.63 4.31
N VAL A 46 -2.86 16.61 3.46
CA VAL A 46 -1.70 15.84 2.98
C VAL A 46 -1.01 16.61 1.85
N GLY A 47 0.23 17.04 2.07
CA GLY A 47 1.09 17.62 1.02
C GLY A 47 1.56 16.57 0.00
N TRP A 48 2.06 17.00 -1.16
CA TRP A 48 2.51 16.08 -2.22
C TRP A 48 3.66 15.14 -1.78
N LEU A 49 4.58 15.60 -0.90
CA LEU A 49 5.62 14.75 -0.33
C LEU A 49 5.05 13.70 0.64
N GLY A 50 4.10 14.10 1.49
CA GLY A 50 3.39 13.18 2.37
C GLY A 50 2.58 12.14 1.58
N THR A 51 1.99 12.57 0.46
CA THR A 51 1.28 11.70 -0.49
C THR A 51 2.23 10.65 -1.06
N SER A 52 3.41 11.05 -1.55
CA SER A 52 4.41 10.11 -2.06
C SER A 52 4.82 9.10 -0.98
N ALA A 53 5.03 9.54 0.27
CA ALA A 53 5.39 8.66 1.37
C ALA A 53 4.29 7.66 1.70
N LEU A 54 3.03 8.08 1.76
CA LEU A 54 1.88 7.21 2.00
C LEU A 54 1.71 6.18 0.86
N MET A 55 1.82 6.60 -0.39
CA MET A 55 1.77 5.71 -1.55
C MET A 55 2.94 4.71 -1.58
N MET A 56 4.16 5.17 -1.28
CA MET A 56 5.32 4.27 -1.18
C MET A 56 5.13 3.31 -0.03
N LYS A 57 4.63 3.75 1.12
CA LYS A 57 4.50 2.92 2.32
C LYS A 57 3.39 1.87 2.21
N THR A 58 2.34 2.16 1.44
CA THR A 58 1.27 1.20 1.14
C THR A 58 1.74 0.07 0.23
N GLN A 59 2.77 0.29 -0.58
CA GLN A 59 3.39 -0.76 -1.42
C GLN A 59 4.62 -1.40 -0.74
N ILE A 60 5.58 -0.57 -0.30
CA ILE A 60 6.83 -0.97 0.38
C ILE A 60 6.55 -1.31 1.84
N GLY A 61 6.32 -2.59 2.08
CA GLY A 61 6.24 -3.16 3.42
C GLY A 61 6.16 -4.67 3.37
N LEU A 62 5.05 -5.18 2.86
CA LEU A 62 4.75 -6.62 2.88
C LEU A 62 5.19 -7.27 1.56
N GLY A 63 4.71 -6.78 0.41
CA GLY A 63 4.92 -7.46 -0.87
C GLY A 63 6.37 -7.54 -1.32
N VAL A 64 7.18 -6.52 -1.03
CA VAL A 64 8.62 -6.51 -1.34
C VAL A 64 9.38 -7.69 -0.73
N LEU A 65 8.91 -8.19 0.42
CA LEU A 65 9.59 -9.26 1.15
C LEU A 65 9.34 -10.65 0.53
N SER A 66 8.38 -10.79 -0.38
CA SER A 66 8.11 -12.03 -1.11
C SER A 66 8.69 -12.07 -2.52
N ILE A 67 9.20 -10.95 -3.05
CA ILE A 67 9.68 -10.86 -4.44
C ILE A 67 10.83 -11.83 -4.75
N PRO A 68 11.87 -11.96 -3.90
CA PRO A 68 12.94 -12.91 -4.17
C PRO A 68 12.47 -14.36 -4.28
N ALA A 69 11.49 -14.77 -3.46
CA ALA A 69 10.89 -16.11 -3.54
C ALA A 69 10.04 -16.31 -4.80
N ALA A 70 9.37 -15.25 -5.28
CA ALA A 70 8.69 -15.29 -6.58
C ALA A 70 9.70 -15.48 -7.74
N PHE A 71 10.88 -14.88 -7.64
CA PHE A 71 11.95 -15.03 -8.62
C PHE A 71 12.59 -16.42 -8.58
N ASP A 72 12.65 -17.06 -7.41
CA ASP A 72 13.02 -18.47 -7.32
C ASP A 72 12.07 -19.39 -8.11
N THR A 73 10.77 -19.13 -7.97
CA THR A 73 9.76 -19.92 -8.68
C THR A 73 9.81 -19.68 -10.19
N LEU A 74 9.88 -18.42 -10.64
CA LEU A 74 9.78 -18.06 -12.05
C LEU A 74 11.14 -18.13 -12.81
N GLY A 75 12.24 -17.84 -12.12
CA GLY A 75 13.52 -17.44 -12.69
C GLY A 75 13.66 -15.91 -12.76
N ILE A 76 14.90 -15.41 -12.75
CA ILE A 76 15.19 -13.95 -12.72
C ILE A 76 14.57 -13.23 -13.91
N VAL A 77 14.81 -13.70 -15.13
CA VAL A 77 14.39 -13.00 -16.35
C VAL A 77 12.87 -12.91 -16.47
N PRO A 78 12.12 -14.03 -16.44
CA PRO A 78 10.65 -13.97 -16.49
C PRO A 78 10.06 -13.24 -15.28
N GLY A 79 10.66 -13.40 -14.09
CA GLY A 79 10.25 -12.67 -12.89
C GLY A 79 10.32 -11.16 -13.06
N VAL A 80 11.44 -10.63 -13.55
CA VAL A 80 11.62 -9.20 -13.82
C VAL A 80 10.67 -8.71 -14.92
N ILE A 81 10.52 -9.45 -16.02
CA ILE A 81 9.61 -9.07 -17.11
C ILE A 81 8.17 -8.97 -16.60
N ILE A 82 7.68 -9.98 -15.90
CA ILE A 82 6.32 -10.00 -15.35
C ILE A 82 6.13 -8.85 -14.36
N MET A 83 7.12 -8.62 -13.49
CA MET A 83 7.07 -7.53 -12.52
C MET A 83 7.00 -6.16 -13.20
N CYS A 84 7.79 -5.92 -14.26
CA CYS A 84 7.72 -4.68 -15.06
C CYS A 84 6.37 -4.52 -15.77
N ILE A 85 5.77 -5.61 -16.28
CA ILE A 85 4.42 -5.59 -16.86
C ILE A 85 3.40 -5.20 -15.80
N ILE A 86 3.44 -5.83 -14.63
CA ILE A 86 2.55 -5.50 -13.50
C ILE A 86 2.72 -4.03 -13.11
N ALA A 87 3.96 -3.56 -12.94
CA ALA A 87 4.28 -2.19 -12.60
C ALA A 87 3.73 -1.18 -13.63
N ALA A 88 3.82 -1.50 -14.92
CA ALA A 88 3.27 -0.65 -15.98
C ALA A 88 1.74 -0.57 -15.91
N ILE A 89 1.07 -1.72 -15.72
CA ILE A 89 -0.40 -1.78 -15.60
C ILE A 89 -0.87 -1.05 -14.33
N THR A 90 -0.22 -1.25 -13.18
CA THR A 90 -0.59 -0.54 -11.94
C THR A 90 -0.29 0.94 -12.03
N THR A 91 0.82 1.36 -12.65
CA THR A 91 1.13 2.79 -12.84
C THR A 91 0.06 3.46 -13.71
N TRP A 92 -0.38 2.80 -14.79
CA TRP A 92 -1.48 3.29 -15.60
C TRP A 92 -2.80 3.38 -14.81
N SER A 93 -3.10 2.33 -14.05
CA SER A 93 -4.28 2.27 -13.18
C SER A 93 -4.28 3.40 -12.17
N ASP A 94 -3.20 3.58 -11.43
CA ASP A 94 -3.03 4.64 -10.45
C ASP A 94 -3.10 6.04 -11.07
N TYR A 95 -2.62 6.22 -12.31
CA TYR A 95 -2.74 7.47 -13.05
C TYR A 95 -4.20 7.80 -13.35
N MET A 96 -4.98 6.80 -13.79
CA MET A 96 -6.42 6.96 -14.03
C MET A 96 -7.19 7.31 -12.76
N VAL A 97 -6.78 6.83 -11.57
CA VAL A 97 -7.34 7.27 -10.28
C VAL A 97 -7.20 8.78 -10.10
N GLY A 98 -6.03 9.34 -10.42
CA GLY A 98 -5.77 10.78 -10.34
C GLY A 98 -6.66 11.59 -11.29
N ILE A 99 -6.76 11.17 -12.55
CA ILE A 99 -7.63 11.82 -13.54
C ILE A 99 -9.10 11.76 -13.11
N PHE A 100 -9.56 10.59 -12.66
CA PHE A 100 -10.93 10.41 -12.20
C PHE A 100 -11.24 11.29 -10.99
N LYS A 101 -10.31 11.38 -10.03
CA LYS A 101 -10.48 12.20 -8.83
C LYS A 101 -10.54 13.70 -9.15
N LEU A 102 -9.78 14.18 -10.14
CA LEU A 102 -9.88 15.56 -10.62
C LEU A 102 -11.24 15.87 -11.26
N ARG A 103 -11.84 14.89 -11.96
CA ARG A 103 -13.17 15.03 -12.58
C ARG A 103 -14.33 14.83 -11.59
N HIS A 104 -14.12 14.05 -10.53
CA HIS A 104 -15.13 13.73 -9.52
C HIS A 104 -14.61 14.01 -8.10
N PRO A 105 -14.53 15.28 -7.67
CA PRO A 105 -13.98 15.66 -6.37
C PRO A 105 -14.71 15.04 -5.17
N GLN A 106 -15.99 14.67 -5.31
CA GLN A 106 -16.84 14.06 -4.28
C GLN A 106 -16.50 12.59 -3.93
N VAL A 107 -15.67 11.92 -4.75
CA VAL A 107 -15.34 10.50 -4.59
C VAL A 107 -14.28 10.33 -3.50
N TYR A 108 -14.58 9.63 -2.40
CA TYR A 108 -13.55 9.34 -1.39
C TYR A 108 -12.75 8.07 -1.71
N GLY A 109 -13.46 7.02 -2.12
CA GLY A 109 -12.90 5.68 -2.29
C GLY A 109 -13.33 5.05 -3.61
N ILE A 110 -12.79 3.86 -3.87
CA ILE A 110 -13.12 3.06 -5.05
C ILE A 110 -14.60 2.65 -5.09
N ASP A 111 -15.26 2.58 -3.93
CA ASP A 111 -16.70 2.29 -3.82
C ASP A 111 -17.57 3.43 -4.35
N ASP A 112 -17.18 4.68 -4.12
CA ASP A 112 -17.86 5.84 -4.69
C ASP A 112 -17.72 5.86 -6.21
N ALA A 113 -16.53 5.52 -6.73
CA ALA A 113 -16.30 5.35 -8.16
C ALA A 113 -17.18 4.24 -8.75
N GLY A 114 -17.20 3.07 -8.10
CA GLY A 114 -18.10 1.96 -8.46
C GLY A 114 -19.59 2.34 -8.39
N GLY A 115 -19.95 3.22 -7.47
CA GLY A 115 -21.28 3.81 -7.34
C GLY A 115 -21.69 4.68 -8.53
N LEU A 116 -20.73 5.44 -9.08
CA LEU A 116 -20.96 6.26 -10.27
C LEU A 116 -21.09 5.40 -11.53
N MET A 117 -20.34 4.31 -11.63
CA MET A 117 -20.31 3.45 -12.82
C MET A 117 -21.47 2.45 -12.87
N PHE A 118 -21.83 1.84 -11.73
CA PHE A 118 -22.78 0.72 -11.65
C PHE A 118 -23.92 0.95 -10.65
N GLY A 119 -24.11 2.19 -10.21
CA GLY A 119 -25.13 2.55 -9.24
C GLY A 119 -24.91 1.90 -7.87
N ARG A 120 -26.00 1.69 -7.12
CA ARG A 120 -25.94 1.19 -5.74
C ARG A 120 -25.24 -0.15 -5.62
N VAL A 121 -25.48 -1.07 -6.57
CA VAL A 121 -24.87 -2.41 -6.55
C VAL A 121 -23.35 -2.32 -6.67
N GLY A 122 -22.84 -1.46 -7.56
CA GLY A 122 -21.41 -1.20 -7.68
C GLY A 122 -20.80 -0.68 -6.39
N ARG A 123 -21.42 0.32 -5.77
CA ARG A 123 -20.94 0.88 -4.51
C ARG A 123 -20.80 -0.18 -3.42
N GLU A 124 -21.80 -1.04 -3.26
CA GLU A 124 -21.75 -2.10 -2.25
C GLU A 124 -20.66 -3.14 -2.55
N PHE A 125 -20.60 -3.59 -3.80
CA PHE A 125 -19.62 -4.59 -4.22
C PHE A 125 -18.18 -4.11 -4.00
N PHE A 126 -17.84 -2.93 -4.51
CA PHE A 126 -16.50 -2.35 -4.37
C PHE A 126 -16.18 -1.97 -2.92
N GLY A 127 -17.16 -1.53 -2.14
CA GLY A 127 -17.00 -1.24 -0.72
C GLY A 127 -16.67 -2.48 0.13
N ILE A 128 -17.42 -3.57 -0.09
CA ILE A 128 -17.16 -4.86 0.58
C ILE A 128 -15.80 -5.40 0.16
N ALA A 129 -15.49 -5.40 -1.13
CA ALA A 129 -14.22 -5.89 -1.64
C ALA A 129 -13.02 -5.05 -1.13
N PHE A 130 -13.16 -3.73 -1.03
CA PHE A 130 -12.16 -2.84 -0.42
C PHE A 130 -11.91 -3.18 1.05
N CYS A 131 -12.98 -3.36 1.84
CA CYS A 131 -12.85 -3.75 3.25
C CYS A 131 -12.15 -5.10 3.39
N LEU A 132 -12.64 -6.11 2.67
CA LEU A 132 -12.05 -7.45 2.71
C LEU A 132 -10.57 -7.40 2.33
N PHE A 133 -10.22 -6.70 1.25
CA PHE A 133 -8.83 -6.56 0.80
C PHE A 133 -7.93 -6.02 1.90
N TRP A 134 -8.26 -4.85 2.46
CA TRP A 134 -7.41 -4.23 3.47
C TRP A 134 -7.40 -4.97 4.81
N ILE A 135 -8.49 -5.65 5.19
CA ILE A 135 -8.52 -6.48 6.39
C ILE A 135 -7.54 -7.66 6.26
N PHE A 136 -7.49 -8.32 5.10
CA PHE A 136 -6.51 -9.38 4.84
C PHE A 136 -5.07 -8.83 4.79
N VAL A 137 -4.87 -7.67 4.16
CA VAL A 137 -3.55 -6.99 4.14
C VAL A 137 -3.11 -6.63 5.57
N ALA A 138 -4.02 -6.17 6.42
CA ALA A 138 -3.78 -5.92 7.83
C ALA A 138 -3.41 -7.19 8.60
N GLY A 139 -4.05 -8.32 8.29
CA GLY A 139 -3.63 -9.63 8.81
C GLY A 139 -2.18 -9.96 8.42
N SER A 140 -1.80 -9.73 7.17
CA SER A 140 -0.42 -9.93 6.68
C SER A 140 0.58 -8.98 7.37
N GLY A 141 0.16 -7.74 7.65
CA GLY A 141 0.90 -6.78 8.46
C GLY A 141 1.18 -7.28 9.87
N MET A 142 0.14 -7.73 10.57
CA MET A 142 0.25 -8.30 11.92
C MET A 142 1.14 -9.54 11.95
N LEU A 143 1.01 -10.42 10.95
CA LEU A 143 1.86 -11.60 10.81
C LEU A 143 3.33 -11.20 10.62
N SER A 144 3.62 -10.19 9.79
CA SER A 144 4.98 -9.70 9.55
C SER A 144 5.63 -9.13 10.81
N VAL A 145 4.88 -8.34 11.59
CA VAL A 145 5.34 -7.85 12.90
C VAL A 145 5.59 -9.02 13.84
N SER A 146 4.71 -10.02 13.88
CA SER A 146 4.90 -11.21 14.72
C SER A 146 6.13 -12.03 14.34
N ILE A 147 6.45 -12.14 13.05
CA ILE A 147 7.67 -12.81 12.57
C ILE A 147 8.90 -12.03 13.04
N GLY A 148 8.86 -10.69 12.97
CA GLY A 148 9.93 -9.83 13.49
C GLY A 148 10.13 -9.98 15.00
N LEU A 149 9.04 -9.97 15.78
CA LEU A 149 9.10 -10.17 17.23
C LEU A 149 9.63 -11.56 17.60
N ASN A 150 9.21 -12.60 16.88
CA ASN A 150 9.76 -13.96 17.03
C ASN A 150 11.26 -13.99 16.74
N ALA A 151 11.71 -13.36 15.65
CA ALA A 151 13.12 -13.32 15.29
C ALA A 151 13.98 -12.61 16.34
N LEU A 152 13.50 -11.49 16.88
CA LEU A 152 14.19 -10.68 17.89
C LEU A 152 14.21 -11.34 19.27
N SER A 153 13.12 -12.01 19.65
CA SER A 153 12.96 -12.64 20.97
C SER A 153 13.47 -14.07 21.05
N LEU A 154 14.00 -14.63 19.95
CA LEU A 154 14.36 -16.04 19.86
C LEU A 154 13.18 -16.98 20.18
N HIS A 155 12.01 -16.66 19.64
CA HIS A 155 10.76 -17.37 19.92
C HIS A 155 10.41 -17.39 21.43
N GLY A 156 10.57 -16.24 22.09
CA GLY A 156 10.36 -16.11 23.53
C GLY A 156 8.90 -16.25 24.00
N ALA A 157 7.94 -16.25 23.08
CA ALA A 157 6.53 -16.51 23.34
C ALA A 157 5.89 -17.22 22.13
N CYS A 158 4.67 -17.71 22.30
CA CYS A 158 3.94 -18.28 21.16
C CYS A 158 3.63 -17.21 20.12
N THR A 159 3.69 -17.58 18.84
CA THR A 159 3.44 -16.63 17.73
C THR A 159 2.08 -15.93 17.86
N ALA A 160 1.06 -16.62 18.38
CA ALA A 160 -0.26 -16.03 18.61
C ALA A 160 -0.23 -14.82 19.57
N VAL A 161 0.63 -14.85 20.60
CA VAL A 161 0.83 -13.71 21.50
C VAL A 161 1.48 -12.55 20.75
N PHE A 162 2.47 -12.80 19.89
CA PHE A 162 3.08 -11.74 19.10
C PHE A 162 2.15 -11.16 18.04
N VAL A 163 1.25 -11.96 17.46
CA VAL A 163 0.18 -11.46 16.58
C VAL A 163 -0.79 -10.58 17.37
N ALA A 164 -1.13 -10.94 18.61
CA ALA A 164 -1.97 -10.13 19.48
C ALA A 164 -1.29 -8.78 19.84
N VAL A 165 0.00 -8.81 20.16
CA VAL A 165 0.81 -7.59 20.39
C VAL A 165 0.81 -6.70 19.15
N ALA A 166 1.00 -7.28 17.97
CA ALA A 166 0.93 -6.54 16.71
C ALA A 166 -0.45 -5.91 16.46
N ALA A 167 -1.53 -6.64 16.79
CA ALA A 167 -2.90 -6.14 16.66
C ALA A 167 -3.18 -4.97 17.61
N VAL A 168 -2.77 -5.08 18.89
CA VAL A 168 -2.93 -4.00 19.88
C VAL A 168 -2.12 -2.77 19.49
N ALA A 169 -0.83 -2.94 19.13
CA ALA A 169 0.01 -1.83 18.71
C ALA A 169 -0.51 -1.17 17.42
N GLY A 170 -0.91 -1.99 16.44
CA GLY A 170 -1.51 -1.52 15.20
C GLY A 170 -2.81 -0.74 15.41
N PHE A 171 -3.71 -1.22 16.28
CA PHE A 171 -4.95 -0.53 16.64
C PHE A 171 -4.68 0.82 17.32
N CYS A 172 -3.78 0.85 18.32
CA CYS A 172 -3.43 2.08 19.04
C CYS A 172 -2.89 3.15 18.08
N LEU A 173 -1.99 2.76 17.17
CA LEU A 173 -1.42 3.69 16.18
C LEU A 173 -2.43 4.05 15.08
N ALA A 174 -3.28 3.12 14.64
CA ALA A 174 -4.28 3.37 13.60
C ALA A 174 -5.41 4.28 14.06
N SER A 175 -5.56 4.43 15.38
CA SER A 175 -6.53 5.35 16.00
C SER A 175 -6.18 6.84 15.81
N ILE A 176 -5.02 7.16 15.22
CA ILE A 176 -4.72 8.50 14.71
C ILE A 176 -5.67 8.82 13.55
N ARG A 177 -6.38 9.95 13.60
CA ARG A 177 -7.56 10.23 12.75
C ARG A 177 -7.26 10.67 11.31
N THR A 178 -6.14 11.36 11.08
CA THR A 178 -5.86 12.00 9.79
C THR A 178 -4.65 11.40 9.09
N LEU A 179 -4.72 11.27 7.76
CA LEU A 179 -3.57 10.81 6.98
C LEU A 179 -2.41 11.81 7.04
N SER A 180 -2.67 13.11 7.26
CA SER A 180 -1.62 14.12 7.46
C SER A 180 -0.73 13.75 8.66
N GLN A 181 -1.30 13.40 9.80
CA GLN A 181 -0.54 12.96 10.97
C GLN A 181 0.19 11.63 10.75
N ILE A 182 -0.45 10.70 10.03
CA ILE A 182 0.17 9.42 9.68
C ILE A 182 1.28 9.58 8.63
N SER A 183 1.27 10.63 7.81
CA SER A 183 2.27 10.83 6.74
C SER A 183 3.70 10.98 7.27
N TRP A 184 3.87 11.58 8.45
CA TRP A 184 5.17 11.62 9.13
C TRP A 184 5.62 10.23 9.57
N LEU A 185 4.71 9.43 10.15
CA LEU A 185 4.98 8.03 10.49
C LEU A 185 5.31 7.21 9.25
N ALA A 186 4.67 7.49 8.11
CA ALA A 186 4.94 6.84 6.83
C ALA A 186 6.39 7.06 6.38
N TRP A 187 6.94 8.27 6.54
CA TRP A 187 8.36 8.54 6.27
C TRP A 187 9.30 7.74 7.16
N VAL A 188 9.07 7.77 8.48
CA VAL A 188 9.87 6.98 9.44
C VAL A 188 9.81 5.49 9.08
N GLY A 189 8.60 4.98 8.84
CA GLY A 189 8.39 3.59 8.49
C GLY A 189 8.97 3.19 7.13
N LEU A 190 9.05 4.13 6.19
CA LEU A 190 9.67 3.93 4.88
C LEU A 190 11.19 3.86 5.00
N VAL A 191 11.81 4.77 5.75
CA VAL A 191 13.27 4.74 6.00
C VAL A 191 13.64 3.45 6.71
N CYS A 192 12.94 3.09 7.79
CA CYS A 192 13.18 1.85 8.54
C CYS A 192 13.13 0.60 7.66
N ILE A 193 12.09 0.46 6.82
CA ILE A 193 11.96 -0.73 5.96
C ILE A 193 12.99 -0.74 4.84
N LEU A 194 13.29 0.40 4.21
CA LEU A 194 14.30 0.49 3.17
C LEU A 194 15.70 0.17 3.73
N THR A 195 16.06 0.76 4.87
CA THR A 195 17.33 0.45 5.54
C THR A 195 17.43 -1.03 5.87
N ALA A 196 16.39 -1.64 6.43
CA ALA A 196 16.38 -3.06 6.73
C ALA A 196 16.57 -3.94 5.48
N ILE A 197 15.90 -3.58 4.38
CA ILE A 197 15.98 -4.35 3.15
C ILE A 197 17.35 -4.14 2.46
N PHE A 198 17.87 -2.93 2.36
CA PHE A 198 19.22 -2.72 1.83
C PHE A 198 20.28 -3.41 2.69
N THR A 199 20.08 -3.47 4.01
CA THR A 199 20.97 -4.21 4.92
C THR A 199 20.97 -5.71 4.58
N VAL A 200 19.81 -6.35 4.38
CA VAL A 200 19.77 -7.78 4.02
C VAL A 200 20.37 -8.00 2.63
N THR A 201 20.09 -7.11 1.67
CA THR A 201 20.61 -7.17 0.30
C THR A 201 22.14 -7.09 0.25
N ILE A 202 22.74 -6.18 1.02
CA ILE A 202 24.20 -6.08 1.14
C ILE A 202 24.74 -7.32 1.84
N ALA A 203 24.12 -7.74 2.95
CA ALA A 203 24.59 -8.86 3.73
C ALA A 203 24.65 -10.16 2.92
N VAL A 204 23.61 -10.50 2.16
CA VAL A 204 23.64 -11.70 1.31
C VAL A 204 24.64 -11.59 0.15
N GLY A 205 24.93 -10.38 -0.31
CA GLY A 205 25.92 -10.15 -1.38
C GLY A 205 27.38 -10.23 -0.94
N VAL A 206 27.66 -10.09 0.37
CA VAL A 206 29.02 -10.18 0.93
C VAL A 206 29.26 -11.47 1.72
N GLN A 207 28.22 -12.19 2.09
CA GLN A 207 28.32 -13.47 2.79
C GLN A 207 28.69 -14.59 1.81
N ASP A 208 29.47 -15.57 2.29
CA ASP A 208 29.86 -16.73 1.48
C ASP A 208 28.66 -17.59 1.08
N ARG A 209 27.64 -17.67 1.95
CA ARG A 209 26.42 -18.47 1.74
C ARG A 209 25.23 -17.96 2.55
N PRO A 210 23.97 -18.15 2.10
CA PRO A 210 22.77 -17.81 2.85
C PRO A 210 22.57 -18.76 4.05
N ALA A 211 21.73 -18.34 5.00
CA ALA A 211 21.51 -19.06 6.26
C ALA A 211 21.03 -20.51 6.09
N ALA A 212 20.16 -20.71 5.10
CA ALA A 212 19.49 -21.98 4.86
C ALA A 212 20.31 -22.93 3.98
N ALA A 213 21.39 -22.45 3.35
CA ALA A 213 22.27 -23.29 2.55
C ALA A 213 23.08 -24.27 3.42
N PRO A 214 23.57 -25.39 2.85
CA PRO A 214 24.48 -26.30 3.53
C PRO A 214 25.68 -25.56 4.14
N GLN A 215 25.92 -25.73 5.44
CA GLN A 215 26.97 -25.00 6.17
C GLN A 215 28.36 -25.63 6.01
N THR A 216 28.43 -26.82 5.40
CA THR A 216 29.67 -27.56 5.13
C THR A 216 29.79 -27.86 3.64
N GLY A 217 31.01 -27.80 3.11
CA GLY A 217 31.30 -28.05 1.70
C GLY A 217 31.24 -26.80 0.82
N ASP A 218 31.60 -26.99 -0.45
CA ASP A 218 31.54 -25.96 -1.49
C ASP A 218 30.08 -25.66 -1.82
N TRP A 219 29.74 -24.38 -1.82
CA TRP A 219 28.41 -23.90 -2.13
C TRP A 219 28.49 -22.77 -3.14
N ALA A 220 27.62 -22.81 -4.14
CA ALA A 220 27.38 -21.73 -5.08
C ALA A 220 25.87 -21.56 -5.22
N SER A 221 25.44 -20.33 -5.45
CA SER A 221 24.03 -20.03 -5.68
C SER A 221 23.49 -20.78 -6.90
N ASP A 222 22.36 -21.45 -6.74
CA ASP A 222 21.64 -22.19 -7.77
C ASP A 222 20.56 -21.32 -8.45
N PHE A 223 20.75 -20.00 -8.46
CA PHE A 223 19.83 -19.07 -9.12
C PHE A 223 19.58 -19.47 -10.58
N LYS A 224 18.34 -19.34 -11.02
CA LYS A 224 17.93 -19.70 -12.36
C LYS A 224 17.61 -18.47 -13.18
N ILE A 225 18.20 -18.39 -14.38
CA ILE A 225 17.86 -17.35 -15.36
C ILE A 225 16.40 -17.51 -15.79
N THR A 226 16.02 -18.75 -16.10
CA THR A 226 14.65 -19.19 -16.39
C THR A 226 14.38 -20.48 -15.62
N ASN A 227 13.16 -20.64 -15.10
CA ASN A 227 12.72 -21.87 -14.44
C ASN A 227 11.48 -22.43 -15.16
N ASN A 228 11.13 -23.69 -14.89
CA ASN A 228 9.94 -24.36 -15.44
C ASN A 228 8.99 -24.77 -14.30
N PRO A 229 8.37 -23.81 -13.59
CA PRO A 229 7.43 -24.11 -12.52
C PRO A 229 6.15 -24.79 -13.04
N SER A 230 5.44 -25.48 -12.15
CA SER A 230 4.07 -25.89 -12.45
C SER A 230 3.18 -24.65 -12.67
N PHE A 231 2.05 -24.83 -13.36
CA PHE A 231 1.11 -23.73 -13.58
C PHE A 231 0.66 -23.08 -12.26
N THR A 232 0.37 -23.90 -11.24
CA THR A 232 -0.07 -23.42 -9.92
C THR A 232 1.02 -22.62 -9.21
N ASP A 233 2.27 -23.08 -9.25
CA ASP A 233 3.40 -22.38 -8.61
C ASP A 233 3.68 -21.06 -9.33
N ALA A 234 3.67 -21.07 -10.67
CA ALA A 234 3.83 -19.86 -11.47
C ALA A 234 2.76 -18.82 -11.13
N MET A 235 1.48 -19.22 -11.09
CA MET A 235 0.38 -18.32 -10.78
C MET A 235 0.44 -17.80 -9.34
N THR A 236 0.91 -18.61 -8.38
CA THR A 236 1.11 -18.19 -6.99
C THR A 236 2.22 -17.13 -6.87
N ALA A 237 3.32 -17.31 -7.61
CA ALA A 237 4.41 -16.34 -7.68
C ALA A 237 3.95 -15.02 -8.34
N ILE A 238 3.24 -15.10 -9.47
CA ILE A 238 2.66 -13.93 -10.14
C ILE A 238 1.69 -13.20 -9.22
N SER A 239 0.83 -13.92 -8.49
CA SER A 239 -0.11 -13.33 -7.54
C SER A 239 0.60 -12.59 -6.40
N SER A 240 1.74 -13.11 -5.94
CA SER A 240 2.57 -12.42 -4.94
C SER A 240 3.16 -11.12 -5.48
N LEU A 241 3.57 -11.09 -6.76
CA LEU A 241 4.01 -9.87 -7.44
C LEU A 241 2.85 -8.87 -7.61
N VAL A 242 1.65 -9.34 -7.96
CA VAL A 242 0.44 -8.50 -8.03
C VAL A 242 0.15 -7.86 -6.67
N PHE A 243 0.20 -8.65 -5.59
CA PHE A 243 0.05 -8.11 -4.24
C PHE A 243 1.08 -7.03 -3.90
N ALA A 244 2.34 -7.17 -4.36
CA ALA A 244 3.37 -6.18 -4.10
C ALA A 244 3.10 -4.80 -4.71
N TYR A 245 2.28 -4.75 -5.76
CA TYR A 245 1.83 -3.51 -6.40
C TYR A 245 0.36 -3.16 -6.10
N ALA A 246 -0.34 -3.92 -5.25
CA ALA A 246 -1.76 -3.76 -4.98
C ALA A 246 -2.08 -2.60 -4.00
N GLY A 247 -1.48 -1.42 -4.23
CA GLY A 247 -1.72 -0.20 -3.45
C GLY A 247 -2.86 0.69 -3.97
N THR A 248 -3.24 0.52 -5.24
CA THR A 248 -4.20 1.35 -6.00
C THR A 248 -5.47 1.73 -5.23
N PRO A 249 -6.14 0.85 -4.48
CA PRO A 249 -7.40 1.20 -3.82
C PRO A 249 -7.21 2.27 -2.74
N ALA A 250 -6.05 2.30 -2.07
CA ALA A 250 -5.73 3.34 -1.10
C ALA A 250 -5.52 4.70 -1.77
N PHE A 251 -5.15 4.72 -3.05
CA PHE A 251 -4.76 5.96 -3.72
C PHE A 251 -5.95 6.88 -3.94
N PHE A 252 -7.18 6.34 -4.05
CA PHE A 252 -8.40 7.13 -4.01
C PHE A 252 -8.51 7.94 -2.70
N SER A 253 -8.39 7.26 -1.56
CA SER A 253 -8.48 7.88 -0.24
C SER A 253 -7.33 8.86 0.03
N ILE A 254 -6.11 8.50 -0.38
CA ILE A 254 -4.95 9.38 -0.28
C ILE A 254 -5.17 10.64 -1.14
N ALA A 255 -5.62 10.49 -2.39
CA ALA A 255 -5.90 11.62 -3.29
C ALA A 255 -7.03 12.52 -2.75
N ALA A 256 -8.03 11.95 -2.08
CA ALA A 256 -9.11 12.70 -1.44
C ALA A 256 -8.66 13.53 -0.24
N GLU A 257 -7.54 13.16 0.39
CA GLU A 257 -6.97 13.87 1.55
C GLU A 257 -5.80 14.78 1.17
N MET A 258 -5.44 14.85 -0.12
CA MET A 258 -4.43 15.79 -0.62
C MET A 258 -4.90 17.23 -0.50
N ARG A 259 -4.02 18.11 -0.02
CA ARG A 259 -4.26 19.56 0.00
C ARG A 259 -4.53 20.08 -1.42
N ASP A 260 -3.66 19.72 -2.37
CA ASP A 260 -3.82 19.98 -3.80
C ASP A 260 -3.72 18.68 -4.64
N PRO A 261 -4.86 18.12 -5.10
CA PRO A 261 -4.90 16.95 -5.97
C PRO A 261 -4.19 17.10 -7.32
N ARG A 262 -3.91 18.33 -7.80
CA ARG A 262 -3.19 18.54 -9.07
C ARG A 262 -1.75 18.02 -9.01
N HIS A 263 -1.17 17.93 -7.81
CA HIS A 263 0.14 17.35 -7.58
C HIS A 263 0.14 15.82 -7.47
N TYR A 264 -1.03 15.16 -7.54
CA TYR A 264 -1.15 13.71 -7.40
C TYR A 264 -0.23 12.94 -8.36
N THR A 265 -0.24 13.28 -9.65
CA THR A 265 0.57 12.59 -10.67
C THR A 265 2.06 12.69 -10.37
N ARG A 266 2.52 13.82 -9.83
CA ARG A 266 3.92 13.98 -9.41
C ARG A 266 4.27 13.01 -8.29
N SER A 267 3.40 12.90 -7.27
CA SER A 267 3.59 11.98 -6.16
C SER A 267 3.56 10.52 -6.61
N LEU A 268 2.66 10.19 -7.54
CA LEU A 268 2.53 8.87 -8.13
C LEU A 268 3.79 8.44 -8.87
N LEU A 269 4.33 9.27 -9.76
CA LEU A 269 5.51 8.93 -10.56
C LEU A 269 6.75 8.70 -9.68
N ILE A 270 6.92 9.52 -8.63
CA ILE A 270 7.99 9.32 -7.64
C ILE A 270 7.80 7.99 -6.91
N CYS A 271 6.57 7.71 -6.46
CA CYS A 271 6.24 6.46 -5.79
C CYS A 271 6.55 5.25 -6.67
N GLN A 272 5.98 5.17 -7.87
CA GLN A 272 6.11 4.02 -8.76
C GLN A 272 7.56 3.80 -9.21
N GLY A 273 8.31 4.87 -9.48
CA GLY A 273 9.74 4.79 -9.80
C GLY A 273 10.57 4.21 -8.66
N VAL A 274 10.39 4.71 -7.44
CA VAL A 274 11.13 4.23 -6.25
C VAL A 274 10.73 2.80 -5.89
N VAL A 275 9.43 2.50 -5.88
CA VAL A 275 8.90 1.15 -5.59
C VAL A 275 9.47 0.13 -6.57
N THR A 276 9.35 0.39 -7.87
CA THR A 276 9.80 -0.55 -8.91
C THR A 276 11.32 -0.72 -8.90
N GLY A 277 12.08 0.38 -8.77
CA GLY A 277 13.54 0.30 -8.65
C GLY A 277 13.97 -0.54 -7.45
N THR A 278 13.35 -0.29 -6.29
CA THR A 278 13.59 -1.06 -5.06
C THR A 278 13.29 -2.55 -5.26
N TYR A 279 12.14 -2.87 -5.84
CA TYR A 279 11.70 -4.25 -6.07
C TYR A 279 12.62 -5.02 -7.01
N ILE A 280 13.07 -4.40 -8.12
CA ILE A 280 14.05 -5.00 -9.04
C ILE A 280 15.37 -5.26 -8.33
N ILE A 281 15.91 -4.27 -7.61
CA ILE A 281 17.20 -4.41 -6.92
C ILE A 281 17.14 -5.57 -5.93
N ILE A 282 16.11 -5.62 -5.09
CA ILE A 282 16.00 -6.63 -4.03
C ILE A 282 15.73 -8.00 -4.61
N GLY A 283 14.76 -8.09 -5.53
CA GLY A 283 14.40 -9.34 -6.20
C GLY A 283 15.61 -9.97 -6.87
N CYS A 284 16.33 -9.19 -7.69
CA CYS A 284 17.50 -9.68 -8.41
C CYS A 284 18.66 -10.01 -7.47
N VAL A 285 19.07 -9.09 -6.61
CA VAL A 285 20.30 -9.28 -5.80
C VAL A 285 20.09 -10.39 -4.77
N VAL A 286 18.98 -10.36 -4.01
CA VAL A 286 18.76 -11.38 -2.97
C VAL A 286 18.61 -12.76 -3.59
N TYR A 287 17.87 -12.90 -4.70
CA TYR A 287 17.74 -14.20 -5.35
C TYR A 287 19.03 -14.66 -6.04
N TYR A 288 19.78 -13.76 -6.69
CA TYR A 288 21.07 -14.10 -7.30
C TYR A 288 22.05 -14.67 -6.28
N PHE A 289 22.11 -14.09 -5.07
CA PHE A 289 23.01 -14.55 -4.02
C PHE A 289 22.44 -15.64 -3.12
N CYS A 290 21.12 -15.84 -3.05
CA CYS A 290 20.54 -16.89 -2.19
C CYS A 290 20.14 -18.16 -2.96
N GLY A 291 19.82 -18.04 -4.24
CA GLY A 291 19.22 -19.10 -5.03
C GLY A 291 17.91 -19.62 -4.39
N SER A 292 17.71 -20.93 -4.42
CA SER A 292 16.55 -21.61 -3.83
C SER A 292 16.48 -21.53 -2.30
N TYR A 293 17.53 -21.06 -1.63
CA TYR A 293 17.60 -20.91 -0.18
C TYR A 293 17.09 -19.55 0.32
N VAL A 294 16.40 -18.80 -0.53
CA VAL A 294 15.83 -17.52 -0.17
C VAL A 294 14.68 -17.67 0.84
N ALA A 295 14.70 -16.90 1.92
CA ALA A 295 13.62 -16.90 2.91
C ALA A 295 12.42 -16.09 2.42
N SER A 296 11.23 -16.44 2.89
CA SER A 296 10.01 -15.63 2.76
C SER A 296 9.40 -15.46 4.15
N PRO A 297 9.43 -14.25 4.75
CA PRO A 297 9.93 -12.98 4.21
C PRO A 297 11.47 -12.91 4.01
N ALA A 298 11.93 -12.17 3.00
CA ALA A 298 13.34 -12.08 2.58
C ALA A 298 14.32 -11.56 3.66
N LEU A 299 13.83 -10.85 4.69
CA LEU A 299 14.67 -10.41 5.82
C LEU A 299 15.30 -11.59 6.58
N GLY A 300 14.78 -12.80 6.40
CA GLY A 300 15.30 -14.02 7.02
C GLY A 300 16.53 -14.63 6.34
N SER A 301 16.96 -14.15 5.18
CA SER A 301 17.93 -14.88 4.32
C SER A 301 19.39 -14.81 4.80
N ALA A 302 19.81 -13.73 5.47
CA ALA A 302 21.23 -13.40 5.72
C ALA A 302 21.85 -13.93 7.05
N GLY A 303 21.34 -15.04 7.59
CA GLY A 303 21.86 -15.66 8.82
C GLY A 303 21.23 -15.11 10.10
N ALA A 304 21.43 -15.79 11.23
CA ALA A 304 20.70 -15.49 12.48
C ALA A 304 20.95 -14.07 13.01
N THR A 305 22.20 -13.59 13.00
CA THR A 305 22.56 -12.26 13.49
C THR A 305 22.00 -11.15 12.61
N VAL A 306 22.20 -11.23 11.29
CA VAL A 306 21.70 -10.22 10.35
C VAL A 306 20.18 -10.24 10.32
N LYS A 307 19.54 -11.41 10.37
CA LYS A 307 18.09 -11.53 10.50
C LYS A 307 17.56 -10.70 11.67
N ARG A 308 18.18 -10.77 12.85
CA ARG A 308 17.78 -9.95 14.01
C ARG A 308 17.97 -8.46 13.77
N ILE A 309 19.10 -8.05 13.20
CA ILE A 309 19.38 -6.65 12.86
C ILE A 309 18.32 -6.14 11.87
N CYS A 310 18.09 -6.86 10.78
CA CYS A 310 17.11 -6.53 9.74
C CYS A 310 15.69 -6.45 10.29
N TYR A 311 15.24 -7.42 11.09
CA TYR A 311 13.91 -7.33 11.71
C TYR A 311 13.81 -6.23 12.77
N GLY A 312 14.89 -5.94 13.50
CA GLY A 312 14.94 -4.80 14.43
C GLY A 312 14.78 -3.46 13.72
N LEU A 313 15.49 -3.28 12.61
CA LEU A 313 15.38 -2.10 11.74
C LEU A 313 14.01 -2.03 11.05
N ALA A 314 13.45 -3.16 10.62
CA ALA A 314 12.18 -3.23 9.92
C ALA A 314 10.97 -3.02 10.84
N LEU A 315 11.06 -3.35 12.14
CA LEU A 315 9.92 -3.42 13.04
C LEU A 315 9.09 -2.12 13.08
N PRO A 316 9.68 -0.91 13.21
CA PRO A 316 8.91 0.33 13.14
C PRO A 316 8.21 0.48 11.78
N GLY A 317 8.87 0.12 10.69
CA GLY A 317 8.30 0.12 9.35
C GLY A 317 7.14 -0.84 9.18
N LEU A 318 7.23 -2.05 9.73
CA LEU A 318 6.17 -3.05 9.70
C LEU A 318 4.96 -2.62 10.55
N LEU A 319 5.19 -1.99 11.71
CA LEU A 319 4.13 -1.41 12.55
C LEU A 319 3.42 -0.26 11.84
N VAL A 320 4.15 0.63 11.16
CA VAL A 320 3.54 1.71 10.38
C VAL A 320 2.76 1.17 9.18
N THR A 321 3.25 0.13 8.49
CA THR A 321 2.46 -0.52 7.44
C THR A 321 1.17 -1.07 8.03
N THR A 322 1.25 -1.84 9.12
CA THR A 322 0.07 -2.41 9.82
C THR A 322 -0.92 -1.33 10.23
N THR A 323 -0.41 -0.20 10.72
CA THR A 323 -1.20 0.99 11.08
C THR A 323 -2.00 1.51 9.89
N LEU A 324 -1.34 1.74 8.74
CA LEU A 324 -2.00 2.26 7.53
C LEU A 324 -3.10 1.32 7.04
N VAL A 325 -2.82 0.02 6.99
CA VAL A 325 -3.76 -0.96 6.43
C VAL A 325 -4.93 -1.29 7.36
N ILE A 326 -4.83 -0.99 8.66
CA ILE A 326 -5.98 -0.95 9.58
C ILE A 326 -6.76 0.37 9.41
N HIS A 327 -6.04 1.48 9.29
CA HIS A 327 -6.62 2.83 9.22
C HIS A 327 -7.51 3.01 7.98
N LEU A 328 -7.05 2.59 6.79
CA LEU A 328 -7.77 2.78 5.52
C LEU A 328 -9.20 2.20 5.51
N PRO A 329 -9.42 0.89 5.78
CA PRO A 329 -10.78 0.33 5.86
C PRO A 329 -11.55 0.87 7.07
N GLY A 330 -10.88 1.14 8.20
CA GLY A 330 -11.53 1.76 9.37
C GLY A 330 -12.13 3.12 9.02
N LYS A 331 -11.39 3.95 8.28
CA LYS A 331 -11.82 5.26 7.80
C LYS A 331 -12.90 5.19 6.74
N TYR A 332 -12.81 4.23 5.84
CA TYR A 332 -13.90 3.95 4.92
C TYR A 332 -15.22 3.67 5.65
N ILE A 333 -15.23 2.73 6.59
CA ILE A 333 -16.44 2.37 7.36
C ILE A 333 -16.93 3.58 8.18
N PHE A 334 -16.01 4.30 8.82
CA PHE A 334 -16.31 5.51 9.59
C PHE A 334 -16.99 6.59 8.74
N LEU A 335 -16.44 6.89 7.56
CA LEU A 335 -17.03 7.86 6.64
C LEU A 335 -18.39 7.39 6.17
N ARG A 336 -18.54 6.10 5.89
CA ARG A 336 -19.81 5.54 5.44
C ARG A 336 -20.93 5.64 6.48
N ILE A 337 -20.60 5.52 7.76
CA ILE A 337 -21.56 5.65 8.87
C ILE A 337 -21.90 7.12 9.13
N LEU A 338 -20.91 8.02 9.12
CA LEU A 338 -21.10 9.42 9.53
C LEU A 338 -21.26 10.42 8.38
N ARG A 339 -21.24 9.98 7.11
CA ARG A 339 -21.39 10.85 5.93
C ARG A 339 -22.67 11.69 6.05
N GLY A 340 -22.55 12.99 5.82
CA GLY A 340 -23.68 13.92 5.90
C GLY A 340 -24.13 14.25 7.34
N SER A 341 -23.45 13.76 8.37
CA SER A 341 -23.71 14.15 9.76
C SER A 341 -22.71 15.20 10.25
N LYS A 342 -23.15 16.09 11.15
CA LYS A 342 -22.28 17.04 11.87
C LYS A 342 -21.20 16.36 12.73
N HIS A 343 -21.36 15.07 13.03
CA HIS A 343 -20.40 14.31 13.84
C HIS A 343 -19.14 13.94 13.06
N LEU A 344 -19.16 14.00 11.73
CA LEU A 344 -18.02 13.63 10.91
C LEU A 344 -16.81 14.56 11.15
N THR A 345 -17.07 15.87 11.24
CA THR A 345 -16.05 16.91 11.39
C THR A 345 -16.04 17.56 12.78
N SER A 346 -16.77 17.03 13.76
CA SER A 346 -16.75 17.53 15.14
C SER A 346 -16.15 16.53 16.14
N ASN A 347 -15.48 17.04 17.18
CA ASN A 347 -14.91 16.22 18.27
C ASN A 347 -15.98 15.71 19.26
N SER A 348 -17.09 15.17 18.75
CA SER A 348 -18.18 14.64 19.57
C SER A 348 -17.87 13.23 20.10
N MET A 349 -18.58 12.79 21.15
CA MET A 349 -18.49 11.41 21.65
C MET A 349 -18.89 10.38 20.58
N ILE A 350 -19.86 10.72 19.72
CA ILE A 350 -20.28 9.87 18.60
C ILE A 350 -19.15 9.73 17.58
N HIS A 351 -18.44 10.81 17.27
CA HIS A 351 -17.25 10.76 16.40
C HIS A 351 -16.21 9.78 16.95
N TRP A 352 -15.78 9.97 18.20
CA TRP A 352 -14.74 9.15 18.81
C TRP A 352 -15.16 7.69 18.98
N GLY A 353 -16.39 7.44 19.44
CA GLY A 353 -16.93 6.10 19.59
C GLY A 353 -17.02 5.35 18.26
N THR A 354 -17.49 6.03 17.20
CA THR A 354 -17.57 5.41 15.86
C THR A 354 -16.18 5.18 15.27
N TRP A 355 -15.27 6.16 15.39
CA TRP A 355 -13.91 6.06 14.89
C TRP A 355 -13.14 4.89 15.52
N LEU A 356 -13.08 4.85 16.85
CA LEU A 356 -12.41 3.77 17.58
C LEU A 356 -13.10 2.42 17.37
N GLY A 357 -14.43 2.40 17.28
CA GLY A 357 -15.19 1.19 16.97
C GLY A 357 -14.82 0.60 15.60
N CYS A 358 -14.68 1.44 14.58
CA CYS A 358 -14.28 1.02 13.23
C CYS A 358 -12.86 0.44 13.20
N THR A 359 -11.87 1.17 13.74
CA THR A 359 -10.47 0.70 13.73
C THR A 359 -10.29 -0.54 14.61
N PHE A 360 -10.99 -0.63 15.75
CA PHE A 360 -10.98 -1.80 16.62
C PHE A 360 -11.55 -3.03 15.92
N SER A 361 -12.71 -2.88 15.27
CA SER A 361 -13.37 -3.99 14.57
C SER A 361 -12.49 -4.53 13.44
N VAL A 362 -11.87 -3.64 12.64
CA VAL A 362 -10.90 -4.04 11.61
C VAL A 362 -9.74 -4.80 12.24
N ALA A 363 -9.13 -4.26 13.30
CA ALA A 363 -7.99 -4.89 13.95
C ALA A 363 -8.31 -6.29 14.52
N VAL A 364 -9.49 -6.47 15.12
CA VAL A 364 -9.93 -7.77 15.65
C VAL A 364 -10.14 -8.78 14.53
N VAL A 365 -10.82 -8.41 13.44
CA VAL A 365 -11.05 -9.33 12.32
C VAL A 365 -9.71 -9.71 11.66
N SER A 366 -8.82 -8.74 11.46
CA SER A 366 -7.47 -8.99 10.93
C SER A 366 -6.63 -9.89 11.85
N TYR A 367 -6.76 -9.73 13.17
CA TYR A 367 -6.10 -10.61 14.15
C TYR A 367 -6.56 -12.07 14.03
N VAL A 368 -7.86 -12.29 13.86
CA VAL A 368 -8.42 -13.63 13.66
C VAL A 368 -7.88 -14.26 12.37
N ILE A 369 -7.82 -13.50 11.26
CA ILE A 369 -7.27 -13.97 9.99
C ILE A 369 -5.78 -14.30 10.13
N ALA A 370 -4.99 -13.41 10.73
CA ALA A 370 -3.55 -13.62 10.94
C ALA A 370 -3.26 -14.84 11.82
N SER A 371 -4.13 -15.11 12.81
CA SER A 371 -4.02 -16.28 13.68
C SER A 371 -4.48 -17.56 13.01
N GLY A 372 -5.47 -17.49 12.10
CA GLY A 372 -5.98 -18.63 11.35
C GLY A 372 -5.10 -19.05 10.17
N ILE A 373 -4.40 -18.11 9.53
CA ILE A 373 -3.53 -18.36 8.37
C ILE A 373 -2.11 -17.82 8.67
N PRO A 374 -1.31 -18.51 9.52
CA PRO A 374 -0.01 -18.02 9.97
C PRO A 374 1.11 -18.25 8.93
N VAL A 375 0.80 -18.19 7.63
CA VAL A 375 1.74 -18.43 6.53
C VAL A 375 1.80 -17.22 5.62
N PHE A 376 2.91 -16.48 5.68
CA PHE A 376 3.05 -15.19 5.00
C PHE A 376 2.87 -15.28 3.48
N GLY A 377 3.62 -16.17 2.81
CA GLY A 377 3.55 -16.32 1.35
C GLY A 377 2.18 -16.79 0.85
N GLY A 378 1.53 -17.71 1.59
CA GLY A 378 0.18 -18.19 1.27
C GLY A 378 -0.87 -17.08 1.41
N LEU A 379 -0.78 -16.27 2.46
CA LEU A 379 -1.68 -15.14 2.67
C LEU A 379 -1.49 -14.06 1.59
N VAL A 380 -0.24 -13.70 1.28
CA VAL A 380 0.10 -12.69 0.26
C VAL A 380 -0.37 -13.10 -1.14
N SER A 381 -0.10 -14.34 -1.54
CA SER A 381 -0.53 -14.86 -2.84
C SER A 381 -2.06 -14.94 -2.95
N LEU A 382 -2.77 -15.38 -1.90
CA LEU A 382 -4.23 -15.40 -1.86
C LEU A 382 -4.81 -13.99 -2.04
N ILE A 383 -4.27 -13.00 -1.34
CA ILE A 383 -4.71 -11.60 -1.47
C ILE A 383 -4.50 -11.11 -2.90
N GLY A 384 -3.31 -11.34 -3.46
CA GLY A 384 -2.98 -10.91 -4.82
C GLY A 384 -3.88 -11.56 -5.88
N ALA A 385 -4.13 -12.87 -5.77
CA ALA A 385 -4.93 -13.63 -6.72
C ALA A 385 -6.40 -13.19 -6.70
N PHE A 386 -7.00 -13.10 -5.50
CA PHE A 386 -8.44 -12.89 -5.36
C PHE A 386 -8.84 -11.41 -5.40
N LEU A 387 -8.14 -10.56 -4.64
CA LEU A 387 -8.56 -9.19 -4.37
C LEU A 387 -7.64 -8.15 -5.03
N GLY A 388 -6.34 -8.43 -5.16
CA GLY A 388 -5.39 -7.53 -5.82
C GLY A 388 -5.73 -7.32 -7.29
N THR A 389 -6.00 -8.41 -8.03
CA THR A 389 -6.42 -8.33 -9.44
C THR A 389 -7.73 -7.54 -9.62
N LEU A 390 -8.73 -7.82 -8.78
CA LEU A 390 -10.04 -7.17 -8.79
C LEU A 390 -9.98 -5.69 -8.42
N MET A 391 -9.08 -5.30 -7.51
CA MET A 391 -9.05 -3.94 -6.97
C MET A 391 -8.03 -3.03 -7.68
N SER A 392 -6.97 -3.57 -8.28
CA SER A 392 -5.90 -2.78 -8.92
C SER A 392 -5.93 -2.79 -10.45
N PHE A 393 -6.58 -3.76 -11.11
CA PHE A 393 -6.56 -3.85 -12.59
C PHE A 393 -7.93 -3.69 -13.22
N GLN A 394 -8.92 -4.47 -12.77
CA GLN A 394 -10.22 -4.59 -13.43
C GLN A 394 -11.05 -3.30 -13.45
N PRO A 395 -11.10 -2.48 -12.38
CA PRO A 395 -11.96 -1.29 -12.35
C PRO A 395 -11.45 -0.18 -13.27
N MET A 396 -10.14 -0.17 -13.54
CA MET A 396 -9.48 0.90 -14.28
C MET A 396 -9.47 0.68 -15.79
N GLY A 397 -9.80 -0.54 -16.24
CA GLY A 397 -10.03 -0.86 -17.66
C GLY A 397 -11.45 -0.57 -18.14
N LEU A 398 -12.37 -0.30 -17.21
CA LEU A 398 -13.70 0.21 -17.52
C LEU A 398 -13.57 1.72 -17.73
N HIS A 399 -13.87 2.22 -18.94
CA HIS A 399 -13.67 3.62 -19.32
C HIS A 399 -14.22 4.60 -18.26
N LEU A 400 -13.30 5.21 -17.49
CA LEU A 400 -13.49 6.36 -16.60
C LEU A 400 -13.33 7.69 -17.35
#